data_AF-A0AAV5EN78-F1
#
_entry.id   AF-A0AAV5EN78-F1
#
_cell.length_a   1.000
_cell.length_b   1.000
_cell.length_c   1.000
_cell.angle_alpha   90.00
_cell.angle_beta   90.00
_cell.angle_gamma   90.00
#
_symmetry.space_group_name_H-M   'P 1'
#
loop_
_entity.id
_entity.type
_entity.pdbx_description
1 polymer ?
#
loop_
_entity_poly.entity_id
_entity_poly.type
_entity_poly.pdbx_seq_one_letter_code
_entity_poly.pdbx_strand_id
1 'polypeptide(L)'
;MRPERNEEEVGAVPLPCFGNATTIDLNLGFLRLALPSSGAFARLAELGLKRVRFQGPLKLGDVVSSPRSPCLRILSVCDSFGVDSLTVHSKSLLRMELSSLNGLQELTIDAPALKELQLLYCFDQIQPVVDIAAPQLVSLYWNDACHRISVQLGNLGQLQLLSTNYILVYGPQCTRRHNHEIQWLLQRFQAIHSLDIMLFYGSVVSSHILAVVQLRGVYLGFMMLG
;
A
#
# COMPACT_ATOMS: atom_id res chain seq x y z
N MET A 1 35.66 1.44 -26.38
CA MET A 1 35.17 2.65 -25.66
C MET A 1 33.74 2.90 -26.11
N ARG A 2 32.74 2.59 -25.28
CA ARG A 2 31.34 2.96 -25.53
C ARG A 2 31.17 4.40 -25.02
N PRO A 3 30.43 5.28 -25.71
CA PRO A 3 30.24 6.63 -25.21
C PRO A 3 29.41 6.57 -23.93
N GLU A 4 29.91 7.22 -22.89
CA GLU A 4 29.18 7.50 -21.66
C GLU A 4 27.94 8.30 -22.03
N ARG A 5 26.77 7.72 -21.78
CA ARG A 5 25.52 8.47 -21.81
C ARG A 5 25.59 9.38 -20.60
N ASN A 6 25.95 10.64 -20.80
CA ASN A 6 25.70 11.69 -19.82
C ASN A 6 24.19 11.74 -19.62
N GLU A 7 23.72 11.04 -18.58
CA GLU A 7 22.43 11.35 -17.99
C GLU A 7 22.56 12.79 -17.54
N GLU A 8 21.97 13.72 -18.30
CA GLU A 8 21.72 15.07 -17.82
C GLU A 8 21.16 14.91 -16.40
N GLU A 9 21.82 15.49 -15.40
CA GLU A 9 21.24 15.65 -14.07
C GLU A 9 20.00 16.53 -14.23
N VAL A 10 18.89 15.93 -14.62
CA VAL A 10 17.59 16.56 -14.58
C VAL A 10 17.36 16.85 -13.10
N GLY A 11 17.51 18.13 -12.74
CA GLY A 11 17.37 18.61 -11.38
C GLY A 11 16.02 18.16 -10.81
N ALA A 12 16.02 17.75 -9.55
CA ALA A 12 14.79 17.37 -8.88
C ALA A 12 13.83 18.57 -8.83
N VAL A 13 12.57 18.34 -9.21
CA VAL A 13 11.51 19.34 -9.09
C VAL A 13 11.22 19.50 -7.60
N PRO A 14 11.36 20.71 -7.01
CA PRO A 14 10.99 20.92 -5.63
C PRO A 14 9.47 20.91 -5.52
N LEU A 15 8.92 20.16 -4.55
CA LEU A 15 7.51 20.25 -4.21
C LEU A 15 7.31 21.48 -3.30
N PRO A 16 6.66 22.57 -3.77
CA PRO A 16 6.46 23.74 -2.95
C PRO A 16 5.41 23.49 -1.85
N CYS A 17 5.61 24.12 -0.70
CA CYS A 17 4.63 24.09 0.40
C CYS A 17 3.45 25.02 0.06
N PHE A 18 2.41 24.47 -0.55
CA PHE A 18 1.18 25.22 -0.85
C PHE A 18 0.34 25.43 0.42
N GLY A 19 0.67 26.45 1.23
CA GLY A 19 0.05 26.67 2.55
C GLY A 19 -1.48 26.84 2.54
N ASN A 20 -2.08 27.24 1.42
CA ASN A 20 -3.53 27.37 1.24
C ASN A 20 -4.17 26.22 0.47
N ALA A 21 -3.39 25.30 -0.13
CA ALA A 21 -3.97 24.22 -0.90
C ALA A 21 -4.60 23.18 0.03
N THR A 22 -5.80 22.75 -0.34
CA THR A 22 -6.51 21.63 0.31
C THR A 22 -6.30 20.32 -0.43
N THR A 23 -5.96 20.38 -1.72
CA THR A 23 -5.73 19.20 -2.56
C THR A 23 -4.52 19.44 -3.44
N ILE A 24 -3.64 18.46 -3.52
CA ILE A 24 -2.53 18.39 -4.45
C ILE A 24 -2.61 17.01 -5.13
N ASP A 25 -2.78 16.96 -6.45
CA ASP A 25 -2.64 15.72 -7.23
C ASP A 25 -1.63 15.98 -8.34
N LEU A 26 -0.52 15.24 -8.33
CA LEU A 26 0.59 15.43 -9.25
C LEU A 26 0.91 14.10 -9.95
N ASN A 27 0.89 14.13 -11.27
CA ASN A 27 1.50 13.09 -12.10
C ASN A 27 2.77 13.66 -12.72
N LEU A 28 3.93 13.14 -12.30
CA LEU A 28 5.21 13.70 -12.69
C LEU A 28 5.94 12.89 -13.75
N GLY A 29 5.32 11.87 -14.37
CA GLY A 29 5.94 11.14 -15.49
C GLY A 29 7.31 10.53 -15.15
N PHE A 30 7.50 10.15 -13.89
CA PHE A 30 8.73 9.68 -13.26
C PHE A 30 9.84 10.74 -13.10
N LEU A 31 9.51 12.03 -13.10
CA LEU A 31 10.46 13.07 -12.73
C LEU A 31 10.91 12.91 -11.27
N ARG A 32 12.13 13.37 -11.00
CA ARG A 32 12.71 13.44 -9.66
C ARG A 32 11.97 14.51 -8.86
N LEU A 33 11.48 14.17 -7.67
CA LEU A 33 10.79 15.08 -6.76
C LEU A 33 11.61 15.23 -5.48
N ALA A 34 11.97 16.47 -5.16
CA ALA A 34 12.55 16.83 -3.88
C ALA A 34 11.43 17.29 -2.94
N LEU A 35 11.30 16.62 -1.79
CA LEU A 35 10.33 16.99 -0.77
C LEU A 35 10.81 18.23 0.00
N PRO A 36 9.89 19.11 0.43
CA PRO A 36 10.26 20.35 1.07
C PRO A 36 10.83 20.08 2.46
N SER A 37 12.03 20.61 2.74
CA SER A 37 12.70 20.45 4.03
C SER A 37 12.04 21.21 5.18
N SER A 38 11.22 22.22 4.87
CA SER A 38 10.52 23.05 5.86
C SER A 38 9.12 23.45 5.37
N GLY A 39 8.29 23.94 6.28
CA GLY A 39 6.91 24.35 5.98
C GLY A 39 5.88 23.25 6.26
N ALA A 40 4.68 23.70 6.63
CA ALA A 40 3.55 22.84 6.95
C ALA A 40 2.48 22.93 5.85
N PHE A 41 1.93 21.78 5.51
CA PHE A 41 0.74 21.61 4.69
C PHE A 41 -0.51 21.71 5.57
N ALA A 42 -0.64 22.84 6.29
CA ALA A 42 -1.59 23.00 7.38
C ALA A 42 -3.06 22.78 6.97
N ARG A 43 -3.40 23.03 5.70
CA ARG A 43 -4.76 22.89 5.14
C ARG A 43 -4.92 21.72 4.18
N LEU A 44 -3.84 21.02 3.86
CA LEU A 44 -3.87 19.95 2.87
C LEU A 44 -4.70 18.80 3.42
N ALA A 45 -5.80 18.51 2.73
CA ALA A 45 -6.72 17.43 3.00
C ALA A 45 -6.44 16.22 2.12
N GLU A 46 -5.92 16.41 0.91
CA GLU A 46 -5.72 15.35 -0.06
C GLU A 46 -4.38 15.50 -0.78
N LEU A 47 -3.59 14.43 -0.80
CA LEU A 47 -2.31 14.36 -1.52
C LEU A 47 -2.29 13.13 -2.44
N GLY A 48 -2.20 13.37 -3.74
CA GLY A 48 -1.98 12.38 -4.79
C GLY A 48 -0.62 12.58 -5.45
N LEU A 49 0.19 11.52 -5.49
CA LEU A 49 1.50 11.51 -6.15
C LEU A 49 1.58 10.28 -7.06
N LYS A 50 1.69 10.52 -8.37
CA LYS A 50 1.70 9.46 -9.39
C LYS A 50 2.96 9.58 -10.22
N ARG A 51 3.62 8.45 -10.47
CA ARG A 51 4.82 8.40 -11.33
C ARG A 51 5.87 9.38 -10.82
N VAL A 52 6.32 9.19 -9.59
CA VAL A 52 7.29 10.06 -8.93
C VAL A 52 8.56 9.28 -8.61
N ARG A 53 9.73 9.90 -8.77
CA ARG A 53 10.99 9.40 -8.23
C ARG A 53 11.39 10.28 -7.04
N PHE A 54 11.12 9.81 -5.82
CA PHE A 54 11.50 10.54 -4.62
C PHE A 54 13.02 10.58 -4.48
N GLN A 55 13.56 11.76 -4.16
CA GLN A 55 14.99 11.97 -3.98
C GLN A 55 15.25 12.96 -2.84
N GLY A 56 16.36 12.75 -2.14
CA GLY A 56 16.82 13.62 -1.06
C GLY A 56 16.77 12.93 0.30
N PRO A 57 17.29 13.60 1.34
CA PRO A 57 17.40 13.02 2.68
C PRO A 57 16.06 12.94 3.41
N LEU A 58 15.07 13.73 2.99
CA LEU A 58 13.77 13.81 3.65
C LEU A 58 12.86 12.69 3.17
N LYS A 59 12.25 11.96 4.11
CA LYS A 59 11.34 10.86 3.78
C LYS A 59 9.93 11.39 3.52
N LEU A 60 9.18 10.69 2.67
CA LEU A 60 7.78 11.00 2.41
C LEU A 60 6.94 11.00 3.70
N GLY A 61 7.24 10.08 4.62
CA GLY A 61 6.61 9.97 5.94
C GLY A 61 6.63 11.26 6.75
N ASP A 62 7.73 12.02 6.69
CA ASP A 62 7.90 13.27 7.43
C ASP A 62 6.93 14.35 6.94
N VAL A 63 6.64 14.35 5.64
CA VAL A 63 5.74 15.31 4.99
C VAL A 63 4.28 14.98 5.29
N VAL A 64 3.89 13.70 5.21
CA VAL A 64 2.49 13.28 5.27
C VAL A 64 1.99 13.05 6.71
N SER A 65 2.87 13.03 7.70
CA SER A 65 2.51 12.87 9.11
C SER A 65 1.94 14.15 9.74
N SER A 66 1.18 13.99 10.84
CA SER A 66 0.42 15.06 11.51
C SER A 66 1.20 16.35 11.80
N PRO A 67 2.50 16.33 12.21
CA PRO A 67 3.22 17.56 12.51
C PRO A 67 3.31 18.53 11.32
N ARG A 68 3.34 18.00 10.09
CA ARG A 68 3.42 18.81 8.87
C ARG A 68 2.12 18.82 8.08
N SER A 69 1.29 17.79 8.21
CA SER A 69 0.05 17.65 7.47
C SER A 69 -1.13 17.31 8.41
N PRO A 70 -1.49 18.22 9.34
CA PRO A 70 -2.47 17.94 10.39
C PRO A 70 -3.89 17.70 9.86
N CYS A 71 -4.22 18.19 8.66
CA CYS A 71 -5.54 18.06 8.05
C CYS A 71 -5.62 16.98 6.97
N LEU A 72 -4.54 16.20 6.72
CA LEU A 72 -4.50 15.25 5.62
C LEU A 72 -5.41 14.06 5.88
N ARG A 73 -6.42 13.90 5.02
CA ARG A 73 -7.46 12.87 5.09
C ARG A 73 -7.25 11.78 4.05
N ILE A 74 -6.71 12.11 2.88
CA ILE A 74 -6.47 11.16 1.79
C ILE A 74 -5.03 11.25 1.34
N LEU A 75 -4.34 10.11 1.32
CA LEU A 75 -3.02 9.95 0.73
C LEU A 75 -3.09 8.89 -0.37
N SER A 76 -2.63 9.23 -1.56
CA SER A 76 -2.48 8.30 -2.69
C SER A 76 -1.09 8.43 -3.28
N VAL A 77 -0.37 7.32 -3.37
CA VAL A 77 0.95 7.23 -4.00
C VAL A 77 0.97 6.05 -4.96
N CYS A 78 1.16 6.32 -6.25
CA CYS A 78 1.07 5.32 -7.31
C CYS A 78 2.31 5.33 -8.21
N ASP A 79 2.70 4.17 -8.72
CA ASP A 79 3.75 4.00 -9.74
C ASP A 79 5.05 4.73 -9.38
N SER A 80 5.53 4.65 -8.14
CA SER A 80 6.60 5.53 -7.65
C SER A 80 7.84 4.77 -7.19
N PHE A 81 8.98 5.47 -7.18
CA PHE A 81 10.31 4.96 -6.81
C PHE A 81 10.93 5.81 -5.70
N GLY A 82 11.86 5.23 -4.95
CA GLY A 82 12.63 5.99 -3.94
C GLY A 82 11.92 6.12 -2.59
N VAL A 83 10.97 5.23 -2.30
CA VAL A 83 10.33 5.09 -0.99
C VAL A 83 10.71 3.72 -0.43
N ASP A 84 11.88 3.62 0.16
CA ASP A 84 12.39 2.39 0.79
C ASP A 84 11.73 2.11 2.15
N SER A 85 11.48 3.17 2.92
CA SER A 85 10.90 3.13 4.26
C SER A 85 9.86 4.25 4.41
N LEU A 86 8.62 3.88 4.73
CA LEU A 86 7.50 4.80 4.91
C LEU A 86 6.90 4.68 6.31
N THR A 87 7.10 5.71 7.13
CA THR A 87 6.49 5.84 8.45
C THR A 87 5.45 6.95 8.43
N VAL A 88 4.20 6.64 8.74
CA VAL A 88 3.09 7.60 8.74
C VAL A 88 2.42 7.63 10.10
N HIS A 89 2.56 8.77 10.79
CA HIS A 89 1.88 9.03 12.07
C HIS A 89 0.81 10.11 11.85
N SER A 90 -0.44 9.69 11.61
CA SER A 90 -1.52 10.61 11.25
C SER A 90 -2.80 10.41 12.04
N LYS A 91 -3.23 11.47 12.75
CA LYS A 91 -4.51 11.47 13.48
C LYS A 91 -5.73 11.79 12.60
N SER A 92 -5.51 12.35 11.42
CA SER A 92 -6.56 12.86 10.52
C SER A 92 -6.76 12.01 9.27
N LEU A 93 -5.82 11.11 8.96
CA LEU A 93 -5.85 10.29 7.75
C LEU A 93 -7.02 9.29 7.82
N LEU A 94 -7.86 9.31 6.80
CA LEU A 94 -9.05 8.46 6.67
C LEU A 94 -8.88 7.40 5.58
N ARG A 95 -8.16 7.72 4.50
CA ARG A 95 -7.86 6.81 3.41
C ARG A 95 -6.40 6.89 3.01
N MET A 96 -5.78 5.73 2.83
CA MET A 96 -4.43 5.61 2.28
C MET A 96 -4.44 4.58 1.14
N GLU A 97 -3.85 4.96 0.01
CA GLU A 97 -3.66 4.11 -1.16
C GLU A 97 -2.20 4.15 -1.58
N LEU A 98 -1.53 3.00 -1.49
CA LEU A 98 -0.18 2.80 -2.00
C LEU A 98 -0.27 1.75 -3.09
N SER A 99 0.27 2.06 -4.27
CA SER A 99 0.24 1.13 -5.40
C SER A 99 1.51 1.19 -6.23
N SER A 100 2.00 0.02 -6.65
CA SER A 100 3.19 -0.10 -7.52
C SER A 100 4.38 0.71 -7.00
N LEU A 101 4.67 0.58 -5.70
CA LEU A 101 5.81 1.23 -5.05
C LEU A 101 7.03 0.32 -5.19
N ASN A 102 8.00 0.75 -5.98
CA ASN A 102 9.16 -0.08 -6.28
C ASN A 102 10.22 0.10 -5.19
N GLY A 103 10.58 -1.01 -4.54
CA GLY A 103 11.62 -1.05 -3.52
C GLY A 103 11.20 -0.68 -2.09
N LEU A 104 9.90 -0.62 -1.78
CA LEU A 104 9.43 -0.45 -0.40
C LEU A 104 9.76 -1.71 0.43
N GLN A 105 10.44 -1.50 1.55
CA GLN A 105 10.90 -2.55 2.46
C GLN A 105 10.27 -2.41 3.85
N GLU A 106 10.04 -1.19 4.29
CA GLU A 106 9.50 -0.90 5.63
C GLU A 106 8.26 -0.02 5.51
N LEU A 107 7.16 -0.46 6.13
CA LEU A 107 5.93 0.31 6.23
C LEU A 107 5.46 0.34 7.68
N THR A 108 5.38 1.52 8.27
CA THR A 108 4.80 1.72 9.60
C THR A 108 3.67 2.72 9.52
N ILE A 109 2.48 2.32 9.94
CA ILE A 109 1.28 3.16 9.95
C ILE A 109 0.75 3.24 11.38
N ASP A 110 0.80 4.42 11.98
CA ASP A 110 0.04 4.77 13.18
C ASP A 110 -1.02 5.81 12.79
N ALA A 111 -2.22 5.31 12.49
CA ALA A 111 -3.31 6.12 11.97
C ALA A 111 -4.65 5.70 12.59
N PRO A 112 -4.99 6.20 13.79
CA PRO A 112 -6.17 5.75 14.53
C PRO A 112 -7.51 6.06 13.86
N ALA A 113 -7.56 7.06 12.97
CA ALA A 113 -8.77 7.44 12.24
C ALA A 113 -8.89 6.77 10.85
N LEU A 114 -7.90 5.97 10.45
CA LEU A 114 -7.84 5.36 9.13
C LEU A 114 -8.98 4.35 8.97
N LYS A 115 -9.78 4.52 7.91
CA LYS A 115 -10.94 3.67 7.59
C LYS A 115 -10.69 2.78 6.39
N GLU A 116 -9.86 3.23 5.45
CA GLU A 116 -9.57 2.51 4.22
C GLU A 116 -8.05 2.49 3.96
N LEU A 117 -7.51 1.29 3.76
CA LEU A 117 -6.12 1.08 3.39
C LEU A 117 -6.05 0.19 2.15
N GLN A 118 -5.34 0.65 1.13
CA GLN A 118 -5.05 -0.12 -0.06
C GLN A 118 -3.53 -0.25 -0.23
N LEU A 119 -3.05 -1.49 -0.29
CA LEU A 119 -1.67 -1.87 -0.58
C LEU A 119 -1.70 -2.78 -1.81
N LEU A 120 -1.25 -2.24 -2.94
CA LEU A 120 -1.39 -2.88 -4.24
C LEU A 120 -0.03 -2.98 -4.95
N TYR A 121 0.63 -4.13 -4.86
CA TYR A 121 1.92 -4.37 -5.53
C TYR A 121 3.01 -3.39 -5.04
N CYS A 122 3.09 -3.20 -3.73
CA CYS A 122 4.07 -2.34 -3.07
C CYS A 122 5.33 -3.08 -2.61
N PHE A 123 5.30 -4.41 -2.47
CA PHE A 123 6.43 -5.15 -1.89
C PHE A 123 7.07 -6.09 -2.91
N ASP A 124 8.29 -5.76 -3.34
CA ASP A 124 9.09 -6.56 -4.28
C ASP A 124 9.98 -7.63 -3.59
N GLN A 125 10.17 -7.50 -2.27
CA GLN A 125 11.09 -8.28 -1.46
C GLN A 125 10.41 -9.48 -0.78
N ILE A 126 11.20 -10.50 -0.42
CA ILE A 126 10.70 -11.73 0.22
C ILE A 126 10.20 -11.47 1.66
N GLN A 127 10.64 -10.40 2.32
CA GLN A 127 10.32 -10.10 3.74
C GLN A 127 10.22 -8.58 4.02
N PRO A 128 9.13 -7.91 3.61
CA PRO A 128 8.89 -6.52 3.99
C PRO A 128 8.52 -6.43 5.48
N VAL A 129 9.05 -5.45 6.20
CA VAL A 129 8.68 -5.16 7.60
C VAL A 129 7.49 -4.22 7.59
N VAL A 130 6.33 -4.72 8.01
CA VAL A 130 5.08 -3.96 8.01
C VAL A 130 4.49 -3.93 9.40
N ASP A 131 4.19 -2.75 9.93
CA ASP A 131 3.49 -2.54 11.19
C ASP A 131 2.31 -1.57 10.98
N ILE A 132 1.10 -2.02 11.30
CA ILE A 132 -0.13 -1.26 11.06
C ILE A 132 -0.95 -1.19 12.35
N ALA A 133 -1.06 0.02 12.90
CA ALA A 133 -1.93 0.41 13.99
C ALA A 133 -3.05 1.32 13.45
N ALA A 134 -4.17 0.70 13.07
CA ALA A 134 -5.36 1.38 12.54
C ALA A 134 -6.66 0.78 13.12
N PRO A 135 -6.98 1.05 14.40
CA PRO A 135 -8.13 0.45 15.09
C PRO A 135 -9.52 0.72 14.47
N GLN A 136 -9.66 1.78 13.67
CA GLN A 136 -10.91 2.13 12.99
C GLN A 136 -10.97 1.66 11.52
N LEU A 137 -10.03 0.81 11.10
CA LEU A 137 -9.97 0.31 9.73
C LEU A 137 -11.20 -0.55 9.42
N VAL A 138 -11.94 -0.16 8.38
CA VAL A 138 -13.15 -0.83 7.91
C VAL A 138 -12.86 -1.65 6.65
N SER A 139 -12.01 -1.13 5.77
CA SER A 139 -11.70 -1.73 4.47
C SER A 139 -10.20 -1.87 4.29
N LEU A 140 -9.76 -3.10 4.05
CA LEU A 140 -8.38 -3.43 3.73
C LEU A 140 -8.30 -4.11 2.38
N TYR A 141 -7.54 -3.52 1.45
CA TYR A 141 -7.20 -4.12 0.18
C TYR A 141 -5.71 -4.47 0.21
N TRP A 142 -5.42 -5.77 0.15
CA TRP A 142 -4.08 -6.31 0.29
C TRP A 142 -3.75 -7.20 -0.91
N ASN A 143 -3.12 -6.61 -1.93
CA ASN A 143 -2.70 -7.31 -3.14
C ASN A 143 -1.19 -7.59 -3.19
N ASP A 144 -0.56 -7.68 -2.03
CA ASP A 144 0.87 -7.92 -1.90
C ASP A 144 1.20 -9.29 -1.33
N ALA A 145 2.38 -9.79 -1.67
CA ALA A 145 2.95 -10.97 -1.01
C ALA A 145 3.27 -10.62 0.45
N CYS A 146 2.78 -11.44 1.39
CA CYS A 146 3.14 -11.35 2.80
C CYS A 146 4.15 -12.41 3.18
N HIS A 147 4.83 -12.21 4.31
CA HIS A 147 5.41 -13.30 5.08
C HIS A 147 4.98 -13.14 6.54
N ARG A 148 4.45 -14.19 7.16
CA ARG A 148 3.89 -14.21 8.53
C ARG A 148 4.72 -13.50 9.61
N ILE A 149 6.05 -13.54 9.53
CA ILE A 149 6.95 -13.01 10.57
C ILE A 149 7.17 -11.51 10.42
N SER A 150 7.03 -10.98 9.20
CA SER A 150 7.42 -9.61 8.87
C SER A 150 6.26 -8.63 8.89
N VAL A 151 5.02 -9.11 9.06
CA VAL A 151 3.81 -8.29 9.07
C VAL A 151 3.13 -8.33 10.44
N GLN A 152 3.10 -7.19 11.12
CA GLN A 152 2.39 -6.95 12.37
C GLN A 152 1.12 -6.14 12.07
N LEU A 153 -0.02 -6.84 12.09
CA LEU A 153 -1.32 -6.20 12.09
C LEU A 153 -1.78 -6.04 13.54
N GLY A 154 -1.92 -4.79 13.98
CA GLY A 154 -2.48 -4.44 15.28
C GLY A 154 -3.94 -4.89 15.44
N ASN A 155 -4.64 -4.36 16.43
CA ASN A 155 -6.06 -4.68 16.60
C ASN A 155 -6.90 -4.00 15.51
N LEU A 156 -7.29 -4.75 14.48
CA LEU A 156 -8.17 -4.32 13.39
C LEU A 156 -9.62 -4.79 13.61
N GLY A 157 -10.12 -4.70 14.84
CA GLY A 157 -11.43 -5.27 15.24
C GLY A 157 -12.66 -4.67 14.55
N GLN A 158 -12.52 -3.56 13.82
CA GLN A 158 -13.60 -2.93 13.04
C GLN A 158 -13.60 -3.34 11.56
N LEU A 159 -12.68 -4.23 11.14
CA LEU A 159 -12.56 -4.62 9.74
C LEU A 159 -13.83 -5.33 9.25
N GLN A 160 -14.42 -4.79 8.19
CA GLN A 160 -15.62 -5.34 7.57
C GLN A 160 -15.33 -5.93 6.18
N LEU A 161 -14.43 -5.28 5.44
CA LEU A 161 -14.05 -5.69 4.09
C LEU A 161 -12.57 -6.05 4.05
N LEU A 162 -12.29 -7.27 3.58
CA LEU A 162 -10.95 -7.69 3.19
C LEU A 162 -10.97 -8.06 1.70
N SER A 163 -10.15 -7.37 0.91
CA SER A 163 -9.84 -7.79 -0.45
C SER A 163 -8.41 -8.30 -0.48
N THR A 164 -8.18 -9.48 -1.06
CA THR A 164 -6.82 -10.03 -1.18
C THR A 164 -6.42 -10.25 -2.63
N ASN A 165 -5.13 -10.52 -2.84
CA ASN A 165 -4.62 -10.99 -4.12
C ASN A 165 -5.28 -12.33 -4.54
N TYR A 166 -5.05 -12.74 -5.79
CA TYR A 166 -5.66 -13.94 -6.36
C TYR A 166 -5.15 -15.24 -5.70
N ILE A 167 -6.00 -16.25 -5.57
CA ILE A 167 -5.60 -17.61 -5.21
C ILE A 167 -5.37 -18.40 -6.49
N LEU A 168 -4.22 -19.07 -6.59
CA LEU A 168 -3.91 -19.98 -7.68
C LEU A 168 -4.55 -21.34 -7.40
N VAL A 169 -5.59 -21.69 -8.16
CA VAL A 169 -6.36 -22.94 -7.93
C VAL A 169 -5.57 -24.16 -8.39
N TYR A 170 -4.86 -24.02 -9.51
CA TYR A 170 -4.00 -25.05 -10.08
C TYR A 170 -2.59 -24.50 -10.27
N GLY A 171 -1.56 -25.33 -10.05
CA GLY A 171 -0.17 -24.96 -10.32
C GLY A 171 0.87 -25.79 -9.57
N PRO A 172 2.15 -25.67 -9.96
CA PRO A 172 3.28 -26.36 -9.31
C PRO A 172 3.45 -25.94 -7.84
N GLN A 173 4.18 -26.72 -7.03
CA GLN A 173 4.27 -26.52 -5.57
C GLN A 173 4.66 -25.10 -5.12
N CYS A 174 5.36 -24.32 -5.94
CA CYS A 174 5.67 -22.92 -5.66
C CYS A 174 4.42 -22.01 -5.53
N THR A 175 3.28 -22.39 -6.14
CA THR A 175 2.00 -21.68 -5.97
C THR A 175 1.39 -21.90 -4.59
N ARG A 176 1.78 -22.97 -3.87
CA ARG A 176 1.32 -23.21 -2.48
C ARG A 176 1.80 -22.13 -1.52
N ARG A 177 3.00 -21.60 -1.73
CA ARG A 177 3.53 -20.54 -0.86
C ARG A 177 2.64 -19.31 -0.91
N HIS A 178 2.30 -18.86 -2.11
CA HIS A 178 1.38 -17.73 -2.32
C HIS A 178 0.01 -17.95 -1.64
N ASN A 179 -0.60 -19.12 -1.84
CA ASN A 179 -1.87 -19.46 -1.22
C ASN A 179 -1.76 -19.54 0.32
N HIS A 180 -0.64 -20.01 0.86
CA HIS A 180 -0.40 -20.05 2.32
C HIS A 180 -0.31 -18.66 2.94
N GLU A 181 0.26 -17.67 2.25
CA GLU A 181 0.31 -16.29 2.75
C GLU A 181 -1.09 -15.66 2.78
N ILE A 182 -1.91 -15.92 1.75
CA ILE A 182 -3.32 -15.52 1.75
C ILE A 182 -4.09 -16.20 2.89
N GLN A 183 -3.91 -17.51 3.07
CA GLN A 183 -4.53 -18.26 4.18
C GLN A 183 -4.14 -17.69 5.54
N TRP A 184 -2.86 -17.36 5.74
CA TRP A 184 -2.39 -16.73 6.97
C TRP A 184 -3.09 -15.40 7.23
N LEU A 185 -3.21 -14.55 6.20
CA LEU A 185 -3.90 -13.27 6.31
C LEU A 185 -5.38 -13.45 6.68
N LEU A 186 -6.08 -14.40 6.05
CA LEU A 186 -7.47 -14.71 6.35
C LEU A 186 -7.66 -15.20 7.79
N GLN A 187 -6.74 -16.04 8.30
CA GLN A 187 -6.77 -16.56 9.67
C GLN A 187 -6.55 -15.48 10.74
N ARG A 188 -6.02 -14.31 10.37
CA ARG A 188 -5.80 -13.21 11.31
C ARG A 188 -7.10 -12.58 11.81
N PHE A 189 -8.18 -12.71 11.04
CA PHE A 189 -9.46 -12.09 11.32
C PHE A 189 -10.51 -13.14 11.70
N GLN A 190 -11.15 -12.97 12.85
CA GLN A 190 -12.16 -13.92 13.34
C GLN A 190 -13.54 -13.70 12.72
N ALA A 191 -13.86 -12.46 12.32
CA ALA A 191 -15.11 -12.07 11.70
C ALA A 191 -14.84 -11.01 10.62
N ILE A 192 -15.20 -11.31 9.37
CA ILE A 192 -15.18 -10.36 8.24
C ILE A 192 -16.57 -10.39 7.59
N HIS A 193 -17.11 -9.23 7.21
CA HIS A 193 -18.45 -9.12 6.61
C HIS A 193 -18.46 -9.29 5.08
N SER A 194 -17.36 -8.94 4.43
CA SER A 194 -17.20 -9.06 2.99
C SER A 194 -15.76 -9.45 2.67
N LEU A 195 -15.62 -10.53 1.92
CA LEU A 195 -14.35 -11.05 1.47
C LEU A 195 -14.34 -11.05 -0.07
N ASP A 196 -13.43 -10.29 -0.64
CA ASP A 196 -13.26 -10.21 -2.09
C ASP A 196 -11.95 -10.93 -2.46
N ILE A 197 -12.08 -12.07 -3.16
CA ILE A 197 -10.93 -12.87 -3.61
C ILE A 197 -11.08 -13.22 -5.08
N MET A 198 -9.99 -13.09 -5.83
CA MET A 198 -9.93 -13.58 -7.19
C MET A 198 -9.40 -15.02 -7.23
N LEU A 199 -10.07 -15.91 -7.94
CA LEU A 199 -9.57 -17.26 -8.22
C LEU A 199 -8.97 -17.30 -9.61
N PHE A 200 -7.69 -17.63 -9.69
CA PHE A 200 -6.95 -17.77 -10.94
C PHE A 200 -6.85 -19.24 -11.33
N TYR A 201 -7.46 -19.60 -12.46
CA TYR A 201 -7.40 -20.93 -13.04
C TYR A 201 -6.39 -20.95 -14.18
N GLY A 202 -5.14 -21.33 -13.87
CA GLY A 202 -4.12 -21.59 -14.88
C GLY A 202 -4.45 -22.85 -15.66
N SER A 203 -4.84 -22.74 -16.94
CA SER A 203 -5.05 -23.90 -17.81
C SER A 203 -3.74 -24.29 -18.52
N VAL A 204 -3.59 -25.57 -18.84
CA VAL A 204 -2.50 -26.11 -19.68
C VAL A 204 -2.69 -25.73 -21.16
N VAL A 205 -3.83 -25.12 -21.52
CA VAL A 205 -4.24 -24.90 -22.91
C VAL A 205 -4.73 -23.46 -23.11
N SER A 206 -3.78 -22.53 -23.24
CA SER A 206 -3.85 -21.18 -23.85
C SER A 206 -5.01 -20.22 -23.49
N SER A 207 -5.91 -20.55 -22.57
CA SER A 207 -7.04 -19.69 -22.16
C SER A 207 -7.07 -19.58 -20.64
N HIS A 208 -6.74 -18.39 -20.13
CA HIS A 208 -6.81 -18.10 -18.69
C HIS A 208 -8.25 -17.75 -18.31
N ILE A 209 -8.79 -18.40 -17.28
CA ILE A 209 -10.08 -18.04 -16.71
C ILE A 209 -9.83 -17.35 -15.36
N LEU A 210 -10.27 -16.10 -15.28
CA LEU A 210 -10.34 -15.35 -14.03
C LEU A 210 -11.78 -15.44 -13.50
N ALA A 211 -11.95 -15.95 -12.30
CA ALA A 211 -13.23 -15.87 -11.60
C ALA A 211 -13.06 -14.96 -10.39
N VAL A 212 -13.84 -13.88 -10.31
CA VAL A 212 -13.91 -13.06 -9.09
C VAL A 212 -14.98 -13.67 -8.19
N VAL A 213 -14.58 -14.13 -7.01
CA VAL A 213 -15.50 -14.69 -6.02
C VAL A 213 -15.67 -13.65 -4.93
N GLN A 214 -16.82 -12.97 -4.97
CA GLN A 214 -17.23 -12.06 -3.92
C GLN A 214 -18.11 -12.80 -2.92
N LEU A 215 -17.60 -12.89 -1.70
CA LEU A 215 -18.21 -13.58 -0.58
C LEU A 215 -18.78 -12.51 0.37
N ARG A 216 -20.12 -12.33 0.36
CA ARG A 216 -20.83 -11.38 1.22
C ARG A 216 -21.55 -12.13 2.35
N GLY A 217 -21.18 -11.84 3.59
CA GLY A 217 -21.71 -12.48 4.79
C GLY A 217 -20.73 -12.41 5.97
N VAL A 218 -21.20 -12.65 7.20
CA VAL A 218 -20.30 -12.74 8.36
C VAL A 218 -19.53 -14.06 8.31
N TYR A 219 -18.25 -14.00 7.94
CA TYR A 219 -17.35 -15.15 7.93
C TYR A 219 -16.77 -15.34 9.33
N LEU A 220 -17.35 -16.28 10.07
CA LEU A 220 -16.72 -16.86 11.25
C LEU A 220 -15.67 -17.85 10.74
N GLY A 221 -14.41 -17.65 11.14
CA GLY A 221 -13.23 -18.38 10.63
C GLY A 221 -13.53 -19.82 10.20
N PHE A 222 -13.53 -20.07 8.89
CA PHE A 222 -13.59 -21.43 8.40
C PHE A 222 -12.26 -22.12 8.74
N MET A 223 -12.31 -23.11 9.63
CA MET A 223 -11.46 -24.28 9.50
C MET A 223 -11.70 -24.84 8.10
N MET A 224 -10.84 -24.51 7.14
CA MET A 224 -10.76 -25.30 5.92
C MET A 224 -10.17 -26.65 6.31
N LEU A 225 -11.06 -27.63 6.42
CA LEU A 225 -10.78 -29.06 6.50
C LEU A 225 -9.81 -29.50 5.39
N GLY A 226 -8.87 -30.38 5.76
CA GLY A 226 -8.17 -31.28 4.82
C GLY A 226 -6.73 -30.92 4.52
#